data_AF-A0A845DWN3-F1
#
_entry.id   AF-A0A845DWN3-F1
#
_cell.length_a   1.000
_cell.length_b   1.000
_cell.length_c   1.000
_cell.angle_alpha   90.00
_cell.angle_beta   90.00
_cell.angle_gamma   90.00
#
_symmetry.space_group_name_H-M   'P 1'
#
loop_
_entity.id
_entity.type
_entity.pdbx_description
1 polymer ?
#
loop_
_entity_poly.entity_id
_entity_poly.type
_entity_poly.pdbx_seq_one_letter_code
_entity_poly.pdbx_strand_id
1 'polypeptide(L)'
;WIRELENGGGEQPQSDAGENPNTANTPASTDYHTVLDQEALDAWLTTLRDAPAFAFDTETTSLNYMDARIVGVSFAVESGTAAYVPLGHSYLGAPDQLECDDVLEQLRPLLEDPARVKIGQNLKYDMSVLAKAGIALAGPLADTMLASYVLNSTATRHDMDSLALKYLGEKTTTFEEIAGKGAKQLTFNQIALEQAAPYACEDVDITLRLHATLRPQVEKEGALAEVLDSLELPLVPVLSRMERNGVALDAERLHTQSRELESRIHE
;
A
#
# COMPACT_ATOMS: atom_id res chain seq x y z
N TRP A 1 6.58 -2.52 -15.27
CA TRP A 1 5.76 -2.00 -14.15
C TRP A 1 5.06 -3.12 -13.38
N ILE A 2 3.85 -3.62 -13.73
CA ILE A 2 3.22 -4.73 -12.96
C ILE A 2 4.06 -6.03 -12.98
N ARG A 3 4.67 -6.37 -14.13
CA ARG A 3 5.61 -7.50 -14.25
C ARG A 3 6.95 -7.34 -13.49
N GLU A 4 7.31 -6.13 -13.06
CA GLU A 4 8.53 -5.90 -12.25
C GLU A 4 8.27 -6.11 -10.75
N LEU A 5 7.00 -6.14 -10.34
CA LEU A 5 6.57 -6.59 -9.02
C LEU A 5 6.52 -8.13 -8.94
N GLU A 6 6.24 -8.82 -10.06
CA GLU A 6 6.14 -10.29 -10.11
C GLU A 6 7.49 -11.02 -10.13
N ASN A 7 8.56 -10.40 -10.65
CA ASN A 7 9.86 -11.06 -10.76
C ASN A 7 10.78 -10.73 -9.58
N GLY A 8 10.41 -11.24 -8.39
CA GLY A 8 11.26 -11.31 -7.20
C GLY A 8 12.38 -12.35 -7.35
N GLY A 9 13.27 -12.15 -8.33
CA GLY A 9 14.40 -13.03 -8.58
C GLY A 9 15.60 -12.27 -9.13
N GLY A 10 16.47 -11.79 -8.25
CA GLY A 10 17.74 -11.16 -8.63
C GLY A 10 18.56 -10.66 -7.44
N GLU A 11 19.61 -11.44 -7.13
CA GLU A 11 20.82 -11.18 -6.32
C GLU A 11 20.77 -10.27 -5.08
N GLN A 12 21.11 -10.86 -3.93
CA GLN A 12 21.38 -10.17 -2.67
C GLN A 12 22.51 -9.13 -2.84
N PRO A 13 22.31 -7.86 -2.49
CA PRO A 13 23.42 -6.93 -2.34
C PRO A 13 24.27 -7.33 -1.15
N GLN A 14 25.60 -7.35 -1.34
CA GLN A 14 26.56 -7.43 -0.24
C GLN A 14 26.31 -6.28 0.74
N SER A 15 26.11 -6.63 2.02
CA SER A 15 25.96 -5.71 3.12
C SER A 15 27.27 -4.92 3.33
N ASP A 16 27.25 -3.64 3.02
CA ASP A 16 28.25 -2.70 3.55
C ASP A 16 27.75 -2.28 4.95
N ALA A 17 28.45 -2.74 5.98
CA ALA A 17 28.11 -2.50 7.37
C ALA A 17 28.51 -1.05 7.75
N GLY A 18 27.73 -0.08 7.27
CA GLY A 18 27.68 1.26 7.82
C GLY A 18 26.71 1.29 9.01
N GLU A 19 27.13 1.88 10.13
CA GLU A 19 26.31 2.07 11.33
C GLU A 19 24.95 2.69 10.97
N ASN A 20 23.87 1.91 11.16
CA ASN A 20 22.50 2.36 10.94
C ASN A 20 22.10 3.33 12.08
N PRO A 21 21.85 4.63 11.82
CA PRO A 21 21.68 5.61 12.90
C PRO A 21 20.32 5.58 13.60
N ASN A 22 19.37 4.74 13.20
CA ASN A 22 17.96 4.96 13.55
C ASN A 22 17.19 3.72 14.05
N THR A 23 17.67 3.10 15.13
CA THR A 23 16.87 2.15 15.93
C THR A 23 15.84 2.84 16.83
N ALA A 24 15.74 4.18 16.78
CA ALA A 24 14.94 4.99 17.69
C ALA A 24 13.42 4.77 17.57
N ASN A 25 12.94 4.15 16.49
CA ASN A 25 11.52 3.98 16.20
C ASN A 25 11.04 2.53 16.16
N THR A 26 11.86 1.57 16.59
CA THR A 26 11.43 0.17 16.75
C THR A 26 10.65 0.01 18.05
N PRO A 27 9.37 -0.42 18.01
CA PRO A 27 8.58 -0.61 19.22
C PRO A 27 9.10 -1.81 20.02
N ALA A 28 9.01 -1.74 21.36
CA ALA A 28 9.43 -2.83 22.25
C ALA A 28 8.48 -4.04 22.20
N SER A 29 7.23 -3.81 21.79
CA SER A 29 6.18 -4.80 21.57
C SER A 29 5.15 -4.23 20.60
N THR A 30 4.47 -5.10 19.85
CA THR A 30 3.36 -4.70 18.97
C THR A 30 2.01 -4.98 19.63
N ASP A 31 1.05 -4.09 19.42
CA ASP A 31 -0.35 -4.19 19.83
C ASP A 31 -1.23 -4.08 18.59
N TYR A 32 -1.48 -5.24 17.95
CA TYR A 32 -2.21 -5.34 16.69
C TYR A 32 -3.62 -5.86 16.94
N HIS A 33 -4.62 -5.12 16.45
CA HIS A 33 -6.02 -5.41 16.73
C HIS A 33 -6.75 -5.90 15.47
N THR A 34 -7.45 -7.03 15.58
CA THR A 34 -8.44 -7.44 14.58
C THR A 34 -9.80 -6.88 15.00
N VAL A 35 -10.33 -5.93 14.23
CA VAL A 35 -11.57 -5.22 14.54
C VAL A 35 -12.77 -5.94 13.90
N LEU A 36 -13.52 -6.70 14.71
CA LEU A 36 -14.65 -7.52 14.25
C LEU A 36 -16.03 -6.96 14.63
N ASP A 37 -16.08 -5.93 15.47
CA ASP A 37 -17.32 -5.35 15.95
C ASP A 37 -17.30 -3.82 15.89
N GLN A 38 -18.51 -3.23 15.97
CA GLN A 38 -18.70 -1.80 15.83
C GLN A 38 -18.12 -1.02 17.01
N GLU A 39 -18.07 -1.58 18.21
CA GLU A 39 -17.52 -0.90 19.40
C GLU A 39 -16.01 -0.67 19.22
N ALA A 40 -15.29 -1.71 18.77
CA ALA A 40 -13.88 -1.61 18.43
C ALA A 40 -13.64 -0.66 17.25
N LEU A 41 -14.49 -0.69 16.21
CA LEU A 41 -14.39 0.25 15.10
C LEU A 41 -14.58 1.70 15.55
N ASP A 42 -15.59 1.99 16.39
CA ASP A 42 -15.87 3.32 16.90
C ASP A 42 -14.72 3.90 17.74
N ALA A 43 -14.06 3.04 18.52
CA ALA A 43 -12.85 3.41 19.27
C ALA A 43 -11.73 3.85 18.32
N TRP A 44 -11.46 3.07 17.28
CA TRP A 44 -10.44 3.39 16.29
C TRP A 44 -10.79 4.61 15.43
N LEU A 45 -12.05 4.77 15.03
CA LEU A 45 -12.50 5.97 14.34
C LEU A 45 -12.30 7.23 15.18
N THR A 46 -12.46 7.13 16.51
CA THR A 46 -12.16 8.24 17.42
C THR A 46 -10.67 8.56 17.43
N THR A 47 -9.82 7.55 17.59
CA THR A 47 -8.36 7.69 17.52
C THR A 47 -7.90 8.34 16.22
N LEU A 48 -8.44 7.90 15.07
CA LEU A 48 -8.11 8.46 13.74
C LEU A 48 -8.60 9.90 13.57
N ARG A 49 -9.73 10.28 14.17
CA ARG A 49 -10.24 11.67 14.13
C ARG A 49 -9.33 12.62 14.89
N ASP A 50 -8.78 12.19 16.02
CA ASP A 50 -7.94 13.02 16.87
C ASP A 50 -6.49 13.11 16.37
N ALA A 51 -6.07 12.18 15.50
CA ALA A 51 -4.75 12.17 14.89
C ALA A 51 -4.64 13.17 13.71
N PRO A 52 -3.55 13.97 13.63
CA PRO A 52 -3.30 14.85 12.48
C PRO A 52 -2.85 14.08 11.23
N ALA A 53 -2.31 12.88 11.42
CA ALA A 53 -1.82 11.98 10.39
C ALA A 53 -2.05 10.53 10.83
N PHE A 54 -2.27 9.64 9.86
CA PHE A 54 -2.34 8.20 10.10
C PHE A 54 -1.84 7.43 8.87
N ALA A 55 -1.24 6.26 9.11
CA ALA A 55 -0.98 5.29 8.06
C ALA A 55 -2.27 4.56 7.70
N PHE A 56 -2.45 4.29 6.41
CA PHE A 56 -3.64 3.62 5.88
C PHE A 56 -3.26 2.72 4.71
N ASP A 57 -3.86 1.54 4.65
CA ASP A 57 -3.66 0.57 3.57
C ASP A 57 -4.96 -0.19 3.24
N THR A 58 -5.07 -0.65 2.00
CA THR A 58 -6.18 -1.48 1.52
C THR A 58 -5.73 -2.88 1.12
N GLU A 59 -6.36 -3.88 1.74
CA GLU A 59 -6.15 -5.28 1.38
C GLU A 59 -7.20 -5.71 0.35
N THR A 60 -6.76 -6.40 -0.71
CA THR A 60 -7.63 -6.64 -1.88
C THR A 60 -7.49 -8.02 -2.51
N THR A 61 -8.46 -8.40 -3.34
CA THR A 61 -8.48 -9.70 -4.04
C THR A 61 -7.53 -9.80 -5.23
N SER A 62 -6.91 -8.71 -5.68
CA SER A 62 -6.11 -8.69 -6.92
C SER A 62 -5.14 -7.51 -6.91
N LEU A 63 -3.96 -7.67 -7.52
CA LEU A 63 -3.03 -6.56 -7.79
C LEU A 63 -3.53 -5.62 -8.89
N ASN A 64 -4.52 -6.03 -9.69
CA ASN A 64 -5.14 -5.15 -10.67
C ASN A 64 -6.26 -4.35 -9.99
N TYR A 65 -6.00 -3.08 -9.64
CA TYR A 65 -6.99 -2.20 -9.01
C TYR A 65 -8.30 -2.08 -9.80
N MET A 66 -8.28 -2.30 -11.13
CA MET A 66 -9.50 -2.30 -11.95
C MET A 66 -10.45 -3.47 -11.62
N ASP A 67 -9.90 -4.60 -11.19
CA ASP A 67 -10.65 -5.82 -10.85
C ASP A 67 -10.71 -6.08 -9.33
N ALA A 68 -9.84 -5.42 -8.56
CA ALA A 68 -9.72 -5.58 -7.12
C ALA A 68 -11.02 -5.27 -6.37
N ARG A 69 -11.34 -6.12 -5.39
CA ARG A 69 -12.37 -5.86 -4.36
C ARG A 69 -11.66 -5.70 -3.03
N ILE A 70 -12.14 -4.75 -2.21
CA ILE A 70 -11.64 -4.55 -0.85
C ILE A 70 -12.00 -5.78 -0.01
N VAL A 71 -11.00 -6.32 0.68
CA VAL A 71 -11.09 -7.45 1.60
C VAL A 71 -10.89 -6.99 3.04
N GLY A 72 -10.15 -5.90 3.24
CA GLY A 72 -10.07 -5.23 4.52
C GLY A 72 -9.29 -3.92 4.38
N VAL A 73 -9.22 -3.19 5.49
CA VAL A 73 -8.45 -1.96 5.60
C VAL A 73 -7.63 -2.00 6.88
N SER A 74 -6.45 -1.41 6.88
CA SER A 74 -5.66 -1.25 8.09
C SER A 74 -5.25 0.20 8.30
N PHE A 75 -4.95 0.53 9.55
CA PHE A 75 -4.48 1.86 9.92
C PHE A 75 -3.63 1.84 11.19
N ALA A 76 -2.72 2.81 11.29
CA ALA A 76 -1.86 3.04 12.45
C ALA A 76 -1.67 4.54 12.69
N VAL A 77 -1.67 4.95 13.95
CA VAL A 77 -1.38 6.34 14.37
C VAL A 77 -0.08 6.45 15.16
N GLU A 78 0.38 5.34 15.74
CA GLU A 78 1.55 5.25 16.60
C GLU A 78 2.34 3.98 16.26
N SER A 79 3.67 4.07 16.36
CA SER A 79 4.58 2.95 16.11
C SER A 79 4.27 1.78 17.05
N GLY A 80 4.09 0.60 16.49
CA GLY A 80 3.75 -0.62 17.21
C GLY A 80 2.27 -0.76 17.58
N THR A 81 1.37 0.14 17.20
CA THR A 81 -0.08 0.00 17.43
C THR A 81 -0.85 0.21 16.14
N ALA A 82 -1.53 -0.83 15.70
CA ALA A 82 -2.25 -0.86 14.42
C ALA A 82 -3.51 -1.70 14.52
N ALA A 83 -4.44 -1.45 13.61
CA ALA A 83 -5.64 -2.26 13.48
C ALA A 83 -5.87 -2.70 12.05
N TYR A 84 -6.45 -3.89 11.93
CA TYR A 84 -6.97 -4.44 10.70
C TYR A 84 -8.48 -4.67 10.85
N VAL A 85 -9.25 -4.12 9.91
CA VAL A 85 -10.70 -4.32 9.79
C VAL A 85 -10.95 -5.25 8.61
N PRO A 86 -11.25 -6.55 8.83
CA PRO A 86 -11.66 -7.46 7.77
C PRO A 86 -13.10 -7.15 7.30
N LEU A 87 -13.28 -7.08 5.98
CA LEU A 87 -14.53 -6.65 5.32
C LEU A 87 -14.99 -7.60 4.20
N GLY A 88 -14.22 -8.63 3.88
CA GLY A 88 -14.47 -9.47 2.70
C GLY A 88 -13.81 -10.83 2.71
N HIS A 89 -13.38 -11.33 3.88
CA HIS A 89 -12.86 -12.70 4.00
C HIS A 89 -13.97 -13.72 3.80
N SER A 90 -13.72 -14.73 2.96
CA SER A 90 -14.73 -15.66 2.45
C SER A 90 -14.27 -17.11 2.48
N TYR A 91 -13.31 -17.46 3.33
CA TYR A 91 -12.88 -18.84 3.54
C TYR A 91 -13.89 -19.61 4.42
N LEU A 92 -13.81 -20.95 4.39
CA LEU A 92 -14.71 -21.78 5.19
C LEU A 92 -14.47 -21.55 6.69
N GLY A 93 -15.49 -21.09 7.40
CA GLY A 93 -15.39 -20.76 8.83
C GLY A 93 -14.82 -19.38 9.11
N ALA A 94 -14.75 -18.48 8.12
CA ALA A 94 -14.49 -17.07 8.37
C ALA A 94 -15.49 -16.53 9.40
N PRO A 95 -15.03 -15.78 10.42
CA PRO A 95 -15.92 -15.20 11.41
C PRO A 95 -16.79 -14.11 10.78
N ASP A 96 -17.83 -13.71 11.51
CA ASP A 96 -18.65 -12.55 11.16
C ASP A 96 -17.77 -11.30 11.08
N GLN A 97 -18.03 -10.48 10.07
CA GLN A 97 -17.28 -9.27 9.74
C GLN A 97 -18.26 -8.11 9.61
N LEU A 98 -17.76 -6.88 9.78
CA LEU A 98 -18.54 -5.69 9.52
C LEU A 98 -18.82 -5.55 8.01
N GLU A 99 -19.98 -4.98 7.67
CA GLU A 99 -20.35 -4.75 6.27
C GLU A 99 -19.43 -3.71 5.62
N CYS A 100 -18.83 -4.08 4.49
CA CYS A 100 -17.79 -3.30 3.83
C CYS A 100 -18.24 -1.87 3.52
N ASP A 101 -19.41 -1.70 2.89
CA ASP A 101 -19.92 -0.40 2.48
C ASP A 101 -20.20 0.50 3.71
N ASP A 102 -20.69 -0.05 4.81
CA ASP A 102 -20.98 0.69 6.05
C ASP A 102 -19.70 1.17 6.73
N VAL A 103 -18.64 0.34 6.76
CA VAL A 103 -17.33 0.73 7.31
C VAL A 103 -16.67 1.79 6.43
N LEU A 104 -16.71 1.62 5.11
CA LEU A 104 -16.14 2.59 4.17
C LEU A 104 -16.85 3.95 4.26
N GLU A 105 -18.17 3.97 4.43
CA GLU A 105 -18.92 5.22 4.63
C GLU A 105 -18.53 5.92 5.95
N GLN A 106 -18.25 5.16 7.02
CA GLN A 106 -17.76 5.73 8.28
C GLN A 106 -16.33 6.26 8.20
N LEU A 107 -15.48 5.65 7.36
CA LEU A 107 -14.12 6.10 7.08
C LEU A 107 -14.05 7.26 6.08
N ARG A 108 -15.05 7.43 5.21
CA ARG A 108 -15.10 8.47 4.17
C ARG A 108 -14.74 9.87 4.72
N PRO A 109 -15.32 10.38 5.83
CA PRO A 109 -14.98 11.71 6.34
C PRO A 109 -13.51 11.87 6.74
N LEU A 110 -12.82 10.78 7.09
CA LEU A 110 -11.39 10.78 7.44
C LEU A 110 -10.52 10.74 6.18
N LEU A 111 -10.88 9.87 5.23
CA LEU A 111 -10.12 9.67 3.98
C LEU A 111 -10.25 10.86 3.03
N GLU A 112 -11.40 11.53 3.02
CA GLU A 112 -11.67 12.72 2.20
C GLU A 112 -11.29 14.05 2.91
N ASP A 113 -10.82 14.01 4.16
CA ASP A 113 -10.47 15.23 4.89
C ASP A 113 -9.23 15.93 4.27
N PRO A 114 -9.34 17.19 3.80
CA PRO A 114 -8.22 17.94 3.26
C PRO A 114 -7.17 18.38 4.31
N ALA A 115 -7.45 18.25 5.60
CA ALA A 115 -6.55 18.66 6.69
C ALA A 115 -5.74 17.51 7.28
N ARG A 116 -6.18 16.25 7.12
CA ARG A 116 -5.50 15.06 7.67
C ARG A 116 -4.51 14.48 6.67
N VAL A 117 -3.31 14.16 7.14
CA VAL A 117 -2.28 13.50 6.31
C VAL A 117 -2.56 12.00 6.24
N LYS A 118 -2.57 11.43 5.04
CA LYS A 118 -2.60 9.96 4.85
C LYS A 118 -1.21 9.48 4.48
N ILE A 119 -0.67 8.60 5.30
CA ILE A 119 0.63 7.98 5.12
C ILE A 119 0.40 6.60 4.50
N GLY A 120 1.15 6.24 3.47
CA GLY A 120 0.99 4.97 2.79
C GLY A 120 2.23 4.59 2.00
N GLN A 121 2.22 3.36 1.49
CA GLN A 121 3.20 2.87 0.55
C GLN A 121 2.51 2.68 -0.80
N ASN A 122 2.90 3.45 -1.84
CA ASN A 122 2.25 3.41 -3.16
C ASN A 122 0.73 3.73 -3.10
N LEU A 123 0.39 4.87 -2.49
CA LEU A 123 -0.99 5.36 -2.28
C LEU A 123 -1.82 5.50 -3.57
N LYS A 124 -1.18 5.50 -4.74
CA LYS A 124 -1.86 5.45 -6.04
C LYS A 124 -2.76 4.22 -6.16
N TYR A 125 -2.32 3.08 -5.61
CA TYR A 125 -3.08 1.84 -5.61
C TYR A 125 -4.35 1.98 -4.77
N ASP A 126 -4.22 2.33 -3.49
CA ASP A 126 -5.33 2.53 -2.54
C ASP A 126 -6.31 3.57 -3.04
N MET A 127 -5.82 4.67 -3.59
CA MET A 127 -6.67 5.71 -4.18
C MET A 127 -7.52 5.15 -5.32
N SER A 128 -6.97 4.26 -6.15
CA SER A 128 -7.69 3.68 -7.28
C SER A 128 -8.77 2.69 -6.83
N VAL A 129 -8.46 1.91 -5.79
CA VAL A 129 -9.37 0.96 -5.12
C VAL A 129 -10.51 1.69 -4.43
N LEU A 130 -10.21 2.69 -3.58
CA LEU A 130 -11.19 3.51 -2.86
C LEU A 130 -12.13 4.25 -3.82
N ALA A 131 -11.59 4.76 -4.93
CA ALA A 131 -12.42 5.45 -5.92
C ALA A 131 -13.39 4.52 -6.68
N LYS A 132 -13.30 3.19 -6.52
CA LYS A 132 -14.36 2.25 -6.97
C LYS A 132 -15.48 2.10 -5.94
N ALA A 133 -15.16 2.28 -4.66
CA ALA A 133 -16.13 2.40 -3.57
C ALA A 133 -16.72 3.82 -3.45
N GLY A 134 -16.42 4.71 -4.39
CA GLY A 134 -16.93 6.07 -4.41
C GLY A 134 -16.29 6.99 -3.36
N ILE A 135 -15.11 6.65 -2.84
CA ILE A 135 -14.34 7.47 -1.90
C ILE A 135 -13.18 8.15 -2.63
N ALA A 136 -13.06 9.47 -2.45
CA ALA A 136 -11.99 10.27 -3.02
C ALA A 136 -10.90 10.56 -1.99
N LEU A 137 -9.88 9.70 -1.88
CA LEU A 137 -8.73 9.93 -1.02
C LEU A 137 -8.12 11.32 -1.31
N ALA A 138 -8.22 12.23 -0.35
CA ALA A 138 -7.90 13.66 -0.52
C ALA A 138 -6.88 14.14 0.50
N GLY A 139 -6.61 15.45 0.58
CA GLY A 139 -5.68 16.03 1.56
C GLY A 139 -4.20 15.72 1.29
N PRO A 140 -3.31 16.09 2.23
CA PRO A 140 -1.88 15.82 2.11
C PRO A 140 -1.63 14.31 2.11
N LEU A 141 -0.79 13.88 1.18
CA LEU A 141 -0.34 12.49 1.06
C LEU A 141 1.11 12.40 1.52
N ALA A 142 1.47 11.30 2.16
CA ALA A 142 2.83 10.94 2.48
C ALA A 142 3.09 9.52 1.98
N ASP A 143 3.81 9.40 0.87
CA ASP A 143 4.09 8.11 0.23
C ASP A 143 5.54 7.69 0.48
N THR A 144 5.75 6.59 1.20
CA THR A 144 7.10 6.10 1.57
C THR A 144 7.91 5.60 0.38
N MET A 145 7.25 5.07 -0.65
CA MET A 145 7.91 4.69 -1.91
C MET A 145 8.51 5.92 -2.58
N LEU A 146 7.71 7.00 -2.69
CA LEU A 146 8.15 8.25 -3.33
C LEU A 146 9.18 8.99 -2.47
N ALA A 147 9.02 9.02 -1.15
CA ALA A 147 10.01 9.59 -0.26
C ALA A 147 11.37 8.91 -0.41
N SER A 148 11.40 7.57 -0.49
CA SER A 148 12.63 6.83 -0.74
C SER A 148 13.21 7.08 -2.14
N TYR A 149 12.35 7.08 -3.18
CA TYR A 149 12.77 7.31 -4.56
C TYR A 149 13.42 8.69 -4.74
N VAL A 150 12.79 9.73 -4.19
CA VAL A 150 13.30 11.10 -4.24
C VAL A 150 14.60 11.24 -3.45
N LEU A 151 14.68 10.60 -2.27
CA LEU A 151 15.89 10.64 -1.45
C LEU A 151 17.10 10.06 -2.20
N ASN A 152 16.94 8.89 -2.82
CA ASN A 152 17.96 8.28 -3.66
C ASN A 152 17.36 7.15 -4.52
N SER A 153 17.11 7.46 -5.79
CA SER A 153 16.45 6.58 -6.76
C SER A 153 17.24 5.31 -7.13
N THR A 154 18.50 5.21 -6.72
CA THR A 154 19.38 4.06 -7.03
C THR A 154 19.80 3.28 -5.78
N ALA A 155 19.30 3.67 -4.60
CA ALA A 155 19.81 3.15 -3.34
C ALA A 155 19.41 1.69 -3.08
N THR A 156 18.22 1.30 -3.54
CA THR A 156 17.59 0.00 -3.32
C THR A 156 16.33 -0.07 -4.18
N ARG A 157 15.63 -1.21 -4.17
CA ARG A 157 14.23 -1.24 -4.57
C ARG A 157 13.38 -0.45 -3.58
N HIS A 158 12.34 0.18 -4.07
CA HIS A 158 11.45 1.04 -3.27
C HIS A 158 10.16 0.34 -2.82
N ASP A 159 10.10 -0.99 -2.90
CA ASP A 159 9.07 -1.80 -2.23
C ASP A 159 9.27 -1.83 -0.71
N MET A 160 8.18 -2.04 0.03
CA MET A 160 8.17 -1.90 1.48
C MET A 160 9.17 -2.83 2.17
N ASP A 161 9.26 -4.10 1.74
CA ASP A 161 10.19 -5.08 2.30
C ASP A 161 11.65 -4.62 2.18
N SER A 162 12.02 -4.11 1.00
CA SER A 162 13.36 -3.59 0.76
C SER A 162 13.65 -2.32 1.58
N LEU A 163 12.65 -1.46 1.76
CA LEU A 163 12.76 -0.24 2.57
C LEU A 163 12.88 -0.57 4.05
N ALA A 164 12.04 -1.48 4.57
CA ALA A 164 12.07 -1.93 5.95
C ALA A 164 13.44 -2.52 6.30
N LEU A 165 13.97 -3.39 5.45
CA LEU A 165 15.27 -4.01 5.68
C LEU A 165 16.41 -2.97 5.68
N LYS A 166 16.39 -2.03 4.72
CA LYS A 166 17.44 -1.02 4.59
C LYS A 166 17.41 0.02 5.71
N TYR A 167 16.25 0.61 5.96
CA TYR A 167 16.11 1.80 6.80
C TYR A 167 15.75 1.47 8.25
N LEU A 168 15.08 0.34 8.49
CA LEU A 168 14.68 -0.10 9.84
C LEU A 168 15.49 -1.31 10.32
N GLY A 169 16.18 -2.02 9.42
CA GLY A 169 16.89 -3.25 9.75
C GLY A 169 15.96 -4.44 10.00
N GLU A 170 14.71 -4.37 9.53
CA GLU A 170 13.65 -5.33 9.81
C GLU A 170 13.20 -6.05 8.55
N LYS A 171 13.01 -7.37 8.67
CA LYS A 171 12.41 -8.18 7.61
C LYS A 171 10.92 -8.28 7.88
N THR A 172 10.11 -7.78 6.96
CA THR A 172 8.65 -7.90 6.95
C THR A 172 8.19 -9.31 6.58
N THR A 173 6.95 -9.60 6.94
CA THR A 173 6.21 -10.76 6.45
C THR A 173 5.88 -10.55 4.99
N THR A 174 6.32 -11.46 4.12
CA THR A 174 6.04 -11.32 2.68
C THR A 174 4.64 -11.82 2.35
N PHE A 175 4.00 -11.25 1.32
CA PHE A 175 2.70 -11.77 0.85
C PHE A 175 2.75 -13.26 0.51
N GLU A 176 3.87 -13.76 -0.03
CA GLU A 176 4.04 -15.18 -0.33
C GLU A 176 4.07 -16.09 0.91
N GLU A 177 4.48 -15.57 2.07
CA GLU A 177 4.49 -16.32 3.33
C GLU A 177 3.06 -16.56 3.86
N ILE A 178 2.10 -15.66 3.57
CA ILE A 178 0.70 -15.81 3.98
C ILE A 178 -0.21 -16.36 2.87
N ALA A 179 0.05 -16.04 1.61
CA ALA A 179 -0.78 -16.40 0.48
C ALA A 179 -0.26 -17.61 -0.32
N GLY A 180 0.99 -18.03 -0.09
CA GLY A 180 1.66 -19.02 -0.93
C GLY A 180 2.14 -18.44 -2.27
N LYS A 181 2.46 -19.31 -3.24
CA LYS A 181 3.11 -18.93 -4.51
C LYS A 181 2.49 -19.60 -5.73
N GLY A 182 2.71 -18.98 -6.89
CA GLY A 182 2.37 -19.53 -8.21
C GLY A 182 0.87 -19.73 -8.41
N ALA A 183 0.49 -20.70 -9.24
CA ALA A 183 -0.92 -20.94 -9.60
C ALA A 183 -1.83 -21.37 -8.42
N LYS A 184 -1.26 -21.67 -7.25
CA LYS A 184 -2.00 -22.00 -6.02
C LYS A 184 -1.96 -20.88 -4.98
N GLN A 185 -1.38 -19.73 -5.33
CA GLN A 185 -1.39 -18.57 -4.46
C GLN A 185 -2.85 -18.17 -4.19
N LEU A 186 -3.15 -17.94 -2.92
CA LEU A 186 -4.46 -17.52 -2.44
C LEU A 186 -4.64 -16.02 -2.73
N THR A 187 -5.89 -15.62 -2.95
CA THR A 187 -6.26 -14.20 -2.87
C THR A 187 -6.50 -13.82 -1.41
N PHE A 188 -6.37 -12.53 -1.06
CA PHE A 188 -6.38 -12.10 0.34
C PHE A 188 -7.63 -12.53 1.11
N ASN A 189 -8.80 -12.58 0.45
CA ASN A 189 -10.06 -13.04 1.05
C ASN A 189 -10.10 -14.52 1.44
N GLN A 190 -9.10 -15.31 1.05
CA GLN A 190 -8.98 -16.72 1.35
C GLN A 190 -7.98 -17.01 2.48
N ILE A 191 -7.27 -15.97 2.96
CA ILE A 191 -6.27 -16.06 4.02
C ILE A 191 -6.99 -15.99 5.38
N ALA A 192 -6.61 -16.84 6.32
CA ALA A 192 -7.22 -16.83 7.65
C ALA A 192 -6.90 -15.52 8.39
N LEU A 193 -7.83 -15.00 9.19
CA LEU A 193 -7.64 -13.73 9.91
C LEU A 193 -6.42 -13.73 10.83
N GLU A 194 -6.04 -14.89 11.39
CA GLU A 194 -4.86 -15.07 12.24
C GLU A 194 -3.55 -14.81 11.49
N GLN A 195 -3.56 -14.87 10.15
CA GLN A 195 -2.42 -14.55 9.30
C GLN A 195 -2.59 -13.18 8.62
N ALA A 196 -3.80 -12.88 8.17
CA ALA A 196 -4.10 -11.63 7.48
C ALA A 196 -3.98 -10.39 8.39
N ALA A 197 -4.45 -10.47 9.63
CA ALA A 197 -4.44 -9.31 10.52
C ALA A 197 -3.02 -8.89 10.93
N PRO A 198 -2.11 -9.79 11.35
CA PRO A 198 -0.73 -9.41 11.64
C PRO A 198 0.01 -8.83 10.43
N TYR A 199 -0.22 -9.40 9.23
CA TYR A 199 0.35 -8.89 7.97
C TYR A 199 -0.13 -7.45 7.70
N ALA A 200 -1.44 -7.23 7.64
CA ALA A 200 -2.00 -5.93 7.31
C ALA A 200 -1.68 -4.85 8.36
N CYS A 201 -1.56 -5.24 9.64
CA CYS A 201 -1.12 -4.34 10.72
C CYS A 201 0.38 -4.01 10.61
N GLU A 202 1.23 -4.99 10.26
CA GLU A 202 2.65 -4.77 10.01
C GLU A 202 2.86 -3.79 8.86
N ASP A 203 2.10 -3.89 7.77
CA ASP A 203 2.24 -3.00 6.61
C ASP A 203 2.04 -1.52 6.98
N VAL A 204 1.01 -1.18 7.76
CA VAL A 204 0.77 0.20 8.19
C VAL A 204 1.71 0.66 9.31
N ASP A 205 2.14 -0.22 10.21
CA ASP A 205 3.14 0.12 11.24
C ASP A 205 4.51 0.43 10.59
N ILE A 206 4.99 -0.47 9.74
CA ILE A 206 6.25 -0.31 9.01
C ILE A 206 6.19 0.94 8.13
N THR A 207 5.08 1.18 7.44
CA THR A 207 4.88 2.39 6.64
C THR A 207 4.95 3.67 7.49
N LEU A 208 4.33 3.69 8.67
CA LEU A 208 4.40 4.82 9.59
C LEU A 208 5.85 5.08 10.05
N ARG A 209 6.58 4.01 10.39
CA ARG A 209 7.98 4.08 10.85
C ARG A 209 8.95 4.48 9.74
N LEU A 210 8.71 3.99 8.52
CA LEU A 210 9.44 4.39 7.32
C LEU A 210 9.22 5.87 7.03
N HIS A 211 7.98 6.37 7.12
CA HIS A 211 7.70 7.80 6.96
C HIS A 211 8.48 8.65 7.96
N ALA A 212 8.42 8.29 9.26
CA ALA A 212 9.16 8.98 10.32
C ALA A 212 10.69 8.95 10.11
N THR A 213 11.21 7.96 9.37
CA THR A 213 12.64 7.82 9.07
C THR A 213 13.05 8.56 7.80
N LEU A 214 12.27 8.43 6.73
CA LEU A 214 12.59 8.95 5.39
C LEU A 214 12.28 10.44 5.26
N ARG A 215 11.16 10.90 5.82
CA ARG A 215 10.72 12.29 5.65
C ARG A 215 11.77 13.31 6.15
N PRO A 216 12.33 13.18 7.37
CA PRO A 216 13.36 14.12 7.84
C PRO A 216 14.64 14.10 6.99
N GLN A 217 14.97 12.95 6.38
CA GLN A 217 16.14 12.83 5.50
C GLN A 217 15.92 13.59 4.18
N VAL A 218 14.73 13.48 3.59
CA VAL A 218 14.37 14.24 2.38
C VAL A 218 14.35 15.75 2.68
N GLU A 219 13.78 16.15 3.82
CA GLU A 219 13.72 17.56 4.25
C GLU A 219 15.10 18.19 4.43
N LYS A 220 16.07 17.42 4.93
CA LYS A 220 17.45 17.87 5.11
C LYS A 220 18.13 18.29 3.80
N GLU A 221 17.74 17.70 2.68
CA GLU A 221 18.29 18.00 1.36
C GLU A 221 17.63 19.24 0.70
N GLY A 222 16.50 19.72 1.22
CA GLY A 222 15.82 20.94 0.78
C GLY A 222 15.20 20.84 -0.62
N ALA A 223 16.03 20.86 -1.66
CA ALA A 223 15.58 20.77 -3.06
C ALA A 223 14.84 19.47 -3.36
N LEU A 224 15.23 18.37 -2.71
CA LEU A 224 14.53 17.08 -2.83
C LEU A 224 13.16 17.12 -2.16
N ALA A 225 13.00 17.82 -1.04
CA ALA A 225 11.69 18.01 -0.42
C ALA A 225 10.75 18.80 -1.33
N GLU A 226 11.25 19.83 -2.02
CA GLU A 226 10.46 20.56 -3.02
C GLU A 226 10.00 19.64 -4.17
N VAL A 227 10.87 18.77 -4.67
CA VAL A 227 10.50 17.78 -5.70
C VAL A 227 9.42 16.82 -5.18
N LEU A 228 9.60 16.28 -3.97
CA LEU A 228 8.60 15.37 -3.37
C LEU A 228 7.24 16.05 -3.21
N ASP A 229 7.22 17.27 -2.65
CA ASP A 229 5.99 17.94 -2.23
C ASP A 229 5.26 18.64 -3.37
N SER A 230 6.00 19.20 -4.34
CA SER A 230 5.42 20.00 -5.43
C SER A 230 5.26 19.25 -6.76
N LEU A 231 5.94 18.11 -6.92
CA LEU A 231 5.89 17.31 -8.15
C LEU A 231 5.36 15.89 -7.91
N GLU A 232 6.07 15.09 -7.11
CA GLU A 232 5.79 13.65 -7.01
C GLU A 232 4.44 13.36 -6.32
N LEU A 233 4.21 13.92 -5.13
CA LEU A 233 2.95 13.70 -4.39
C LEU A 233 1.71 14.26 -5.12
N PRO A 234 1.74 15.48 -5.71
CA PRO A 234 0.62 15.97 -6.53
C PRO A 234 0.33 15.12 -7.78
N LEU A 235 1.32 14.37 -8.28
CA LEU A 235 1.17 13.52 -9.46
C LEU A 235 0.45 12.20 -9.14
N VAL A 236 0.49 11.70 -7.90
CA VAL A 236 -0.21 10.48 -7.46
C VAL A 236 -1.68 10.44 -7.88
N PRO A 237 -2.53 11.44 -7.54
CA PRO A 237 -3.94 11.42 -7.94
C PRO A 237 -4.14 11.59 -9.45
N VAL A 238 -3.22 12.24 -10.16
CA VAL A 238 -3.27 12.36 -11.62
C VAL A 238 -3.04 10.99 -12.26
N LEU A 239 -2.00 10.27 -11.82
CA LEU A 239 -1.69 8.92 -12.32
C LEU A 239 -2.81 7.93 -12.03
N SER A 240 -3.36 7.93 -10.81
CA SER A 240 -4.52 7.09 -10.47
C SER A 240 -5.69 7.32 -11.45
N ARG A 241 -6.03 8.59 -11.74
CA ARG A 241 -7.10 8.91 -12.71
C ARG A 241 -6.75 8.50 -14.14
N MET A 242 -5.54 8.80 -14.60
CA MET A 242 -5.10 8.45 -15.95
C MET A 242 -5.15 6.94 -16.18
N GLU A 243 -4.65 6.18 -15.21
CA GLU A 243 -4.62 4.72 -15.24
C GLU A 243 -6.03 4.12 -15.23
N ARG A 244 -6.91 4.61 -14.35
CA ARG A 244 -8.32 4.19 -14.30
C ARG A 244 -9.11 4.53 -15.57
N ASN A 245 -8.78 5.64 -16.23
CA ASN A 245 -9.42 6.03 -17.48
C ASN A 245 -9.03 5.10 -18.64
N GLY A 246 -7.78 4.63 -18.64
CA GLY A 246 -7.23 3.79 -19.70
C GLY A 246 -7.15 4.48 -21.06
N VAL A 247 -6.98 3.67 -22.10
CA VAL A 247 -6.95 4.13 -23.50
C VAL A 247 -7.81 3.20 -24.35
N ALA A 248 -8.67 3.77 -25.20
CA ALA A 248 -9.48 2.99 -26.12
C ALA A 248 -8.59 2.42 -27.24
N LEU A 249 -8.72 1.12 -27.50
CA LEU A 249 -7.97 0.41 -28.53
C LEU A 249 -8.91 -0.18 -29.57
N ASP A 250 -8.53 -0.09 -30.84
CA ASP A 250 -9.19 -0.77 -31.95
C ASP A 250 -8.55 -2.15 -32.15
N ALA A 251 -9.19 -3.17 -31.58
CA ALA A 251 -8.70 -4.55 -31.63
C ALA A 251 -8.70 -5.13 -33.06
N GLU A 252 -9.63 -4.73 -33.93
CA GLU A 252 -9.71 -5.23 -35.31
C GLU A 252 -8.55 -4.70 -36.14
N ARG A 253 -8.22 -3.41 -35.98
CA ARG A 253 -7.06 -2.81 -36.62
C ARG A 253 -5.75 -3.43 -36.15
N LEU A 254 -5.60 -3.67 -34.85
CA LEU A 254 -4.43 -4.36 -34.30
C LEU A 254 -4.30 -5.79 -34.87
N HIS A 255 -5.42 -6.51 -35.01
CA HIS A 255 -5.43 -7.84 -35.62
C HIS A 255 -5.03 -7.80 -37.11
N THR A 256 -5.50 -6.79 -37.85
CA THR A 256 -5.12 -6.58 -39.25
C THR A 256 -3.61 -6.35 -39.38
N GLN A 257 -3.04 -5.48 -38.54
CA GLN A 257 -1.60 -5.25 -38.51
C GLN A 257 -0.80 -6.51 -38.16
N SER A 258 -1.30 -7.33 -37.22
CA SER A 258 -0.67 -8.61 -36.87
C SER A 258 -0.53 -9.53 -38.08
N ARG A 259 -1.58 -9.63 -38.91
CA ARG A 259 -1.58 -10.47 -40.12
C ARG A 259 -0.63 -9.93 -41.20
N GLU A 260 -0.54 -8.61 -41.36
CA GLU A 260 0.42 -7.99 -42.28
C GLU A 260 1.86 -8.28 -41.86
N LEU A 261 2.16 -8.16 -40.57
CA LEU A 261 3.49 -8.48 -40.03
C LEU A 261 3.84 -9.96 -40.19
N GLU A 262 2.89 -10.86 -39.94
CA GLU A 262 3.09 -12.30 -40.17
C GLU A 262 3.43 -12.61 -41.63
N SER A 263 2.73 -12.00 -42.59
CA SER A 263 3.04 -12.15 -44.01
C SER A 263 4.46 -11.70 -44.33
N ARG A 264 4.90 -10.56 -43.78
CA ARG A 264 6.24 -9.98 -44.02
C ARG A 264 7.39 -10.79 -43.39
N ILE A 265 7.12 -11.57 -42.36
CA ILE A 265 8.13 -12.45 -41.74
C ILE A 265 8.39 -13.68 -42.63
N HIS A 266 7.41 -14.10 -43.43
CA HIS A 266 7.53 -15.25 -44.32
C HIS A 266 8.09 -14.92 -45.72
N GLU A 267 8.30 -13.64 -46.03
CA GLU A 267 8.99 -13.15 -47.23
C GLU A 267 10.52 -13.19 -47.07
#